data_AF-A0A7K5BJ95-F1
#
_entry.id   AF-A0A7K5BJ95-F1
#
_cell.length_a   1.000
_cell.length_b   1.000
_cell.length_c   1.000
_cell.angle_alpha   90.00
_cell.angle_beta   90.00
_cell.angle_gamma   90.00
#
_symmetry.space_group_name_H-M   'P 1'
#
loop_
_entity.id
_entity.type
_entity.pdbx_description
1 polymer ?
#
loop_
_entity_poly.entity_id
_entity_poly.type
_entity_poly.pdbx_seq_one_letter_code
_entity_poly.pdbx_strand_id
1 'polypeptide(L)' 'AIVKKGDIEAIFAKYGKIVGCSVHKGYAFVQYMSERHARAAVAGENARIIAGQPL' A
#
# COMPACT_ATOMS: atom_id res chain seq x y z
N ALA A 1 5.27 13.34 -7.89
CA ALA A 1 4.84 12.47 -9.00
C ALA A 1 3.48 11.85 -8.66
N ILE A 2 2.68 11.43 -9.64
CA ILE A 2 1.39 10.78 -9.36
C ILE A 2 1.66 9.30 -9.07
N VAL A 3 1.41 8.85 -7.84
CA VAL A 3 1.47 7.43 -7.46
C VAL A 3 0.31 6.70 -8.13
N LYS A 4 0.60 5.62 -8.87
CA LYS A 4 -0.40 4.82 -9.58
C LYS A 4 -0.67 3.51 -8.84
N LYS A 5 -1.76 2.84 -9.22
CA LYS A 5 -2.16 1.53 -8.67
C LYS A 5 -1.01 0.50 -8.71
N GLY A 6 -0.29 0.41 -9.83
CA GLY A 6 0.83 -0.52 -9.97
C GLY A 6 1.98 -0.25 -9.00
N ASP A 7 2.24 1.03 -8.67
CA ASP A 7 3.27 1.39 -7.69
C ASP A 7 2.86 0.90 -6.30
N ILE A 8 1.60 1.15 -5.91
CA ILE A 8 1.01 0.66 -4.65
C ILE A 8 1.07 -0.87 -4.58
N GLU A 9 0.59 -1.57 -5.60
CA GLU A 9 0.63 -3.03 -5.63
C GLU A 9 2.05 -3.58 -5.52
N ALA A 10 3.03 -2.96 -6.19
CA ALA A 10 4.43 -3.39 -6.11
C ALA A 10 5.02 -3.21 -4.70
N ILE A 11 4.74 -2.08 -4.03
CA ILE A 11 5.22 -1.82 -2.66
C ILE A 11 4.63 -2.83 -1.67
N PHE A 12 3.33 -3.09 -1.80
CA PHE A 12 2.55 -3.80 -0.80
C PHE A 12 2.47 -5.32 -1.04
N ALA A 13 2.74 -5.80 -2.26
CA ALA A 13 2.73 -7.23 -2.59
C ALA A 13 3.69 -8.08 -1.73
N LYS A 14 4.78 -7.49 -1.21
CA LYS A 14 5.74 -8.19 -0.34
C LYS A 14 5.14 -8.63 1.00
N TYR A 15 4.03 -8.03 1.44
CA TYR A 15 3.40 -8.37 2.72
C TYR A 15 2.41 -9.52 2.60
N GLY A 16 1.85 -9.76 1.41
CA GLY A 16 0.90 -10.83 1.16
C GLY A 16 0.08 -10.61 -0.12
N LYS A 17 -0.79 -11.57 -0.43
CA LYS A 17 -1.68 -11.48 -1.60
C LYS A 17 -2.67 -10.33 -1.42
N ILE A 18 -2.59 -9.34 -2.31
CA ILE A 18 -3.56 -8.25 -2.43
C ILE A 18 -4.81 -8.79 -3.13
N VAL A 19 -5.97 -8.59 -2.51
CA VAL A 19 -7.28 -9.01 -3.07
C VAL A 19 -8.12 -7.81 -3.54
N GLY A 20 -7.70 -6.60 -3.19
CA GLY A 20 -8.29 -5.35 -3.68
C GLY A 20 -7.31 -4.19 -3.55
N CYS A 21 -7.27 -3.32 -4.55
CA CYS A 21 -6.50 -2.08 -4.49
C CYS A 21 -7.22 -0.97 -5.28
N SER A 22 -7.45 0.17 -4.62
CA SER A 22 -7.99 1.38 -5.24
C SER A 22 -7.10 2.59 -4.91
N VAL A 23 -6.94 3.49 -5.88
CA VAL A 23 -6.13 4.71 -5.74
C VAL A 23 -7.01 5.91 -5.99
N HIS A 24 -6.92 6.87 -5.09
CA HIS A 24 -7.67 8.12 -5.11
C HIS A 24 -6.69 9.29 -5.00
N LYS A 25 -7.20 10.52 -5.13
CA LYS A 25 -6.36 11.71 -5.00
C LYS A 25 -5.88 11.85 -3.56
N GLY A 26 -4.59 11.56 -3.33
CA GLY A 26 -3.92 11.73 -2.05
C GLY A 26 -3.98 10.54 -1.09
N TYR A 27 -4.63 9.43 -1.48
CA TYR A 27 -4.70 8.22 -0.66
C TYR A 27 -4.97 6.98 -1.53
N ALA A 28 -4.69 5.80 -0.98
CA ALA A 28 -4.99 4.52 -1.59
C ALA A 28 -5.49 3.53 -0.54
N PHE A 29 -6.30 2.55 -0.95
CA PHE A 29 -6.71 1.43 -0.12
C PHE A 29 -6.09 0.15 -0.67
N VAL A 30 -5.53 -0.67 0.23
CA VAL A 30 -5.01 -2.00 -0.06
C VAL A 30 -5.71 -3.00 0.83
N GLN A 31 -6.35 -3.99 0.24
CA GLN A 31 -7.03 -5.07 0.93
C GLN A 31 -6.24 -6.36 0.79
N TYR A 32 -6.00 -7.02 1.93
CA TYR A 32 -5.39 -8.35 1.99
C TYR A 32 -6.43 -9.40 2.38
N MET A 33 -6.11 -10.65 2.05
CA MET A 33 -6.91 -11.80 2.52
C MET A 33 -6.75 -12.07 4.02
N SER A 34 -5.62 -11.68 4.62
CA SER A 34 -5.33 -11.91 6.04
C SER A 34 -5.01 -10.61 6.76
N GLU A 35 -5.62 -10.43 7.94
CA GLU A 35 -5.35 -9.31 8.84
C GLU A 35 -3.87 -9.24 9.25
N ARG A 36 -3.17 -10.39 9.35
CA ARG A 36 -1.73 -10.42 9.65
C ARG A 36 -0.90 -9.72 8.58
N HIS A 37 -1.25 -9.88 7.30
CA HIS A 37 -0.57 -9.19 6.20
C HIS A 37 -0.81 -7.69 6.26
N ALA A 38 -2.05 -7.27 6.57
CA ALA A 38 -2.38 -5.86 6.75
C ALA A 38 -1.58 -5.23 7.89
N ARG A 39 -1.49 -5.89 9.06
CA ARG A 39 -0.68 -5.39 10.18
C ARG A 39 0.81 -5.31 9.85
N ALA A 40 1.36 -6.32 9.15
CA ALA A 40 2.75 -6.30 8.72
C ALA A 40 3.03 -5.15 7.74
N ALA A 41 2.11 -4.88 6.82
CA ALA A 41 2.19 -3.76 5.90
C ALA A 41 2.21 -2.42 6.62
N VAL A 42 1.30 -2.21 7.59
CA VAL A 42 1.28 -0.99 8.40
C VAL A 42 2.60 -0.82 9.17
N ALA A 43 3.07 -1.87 9.86
CA ALA A 43 4.30 -1.79 10.63
C ALA A 43 5.55 -1.50 9.78
N GLY A 44 5.60 -1.99 8.54
CA GLY A 44 6.76 -1.84 7.65
C GLY A 44 6.72 -0.61 6.74
N GLU A 45 5.55 0.02 6.54
CA GLU A 45 5.37 1.14 5.62
C GLU A 45 5.02 2.47 6.28
N ASN A 46 4.47 2.47 7.49
CA ASN A 46 4.05 3.69 8.18
C ASN A 46 5.19 4.72 8.28
N ALA A 47 4.87 5.99 7.99
CA ALA A 47 5.79 7.12 7.99
C ALA A 47 6.90 7.12 6.92
N ARG A 48 6.89 6.16 5.97
CA ARG A 48 7.79 6.22 4.81
C ARG A 48 7.31 7.29 3.83
N ILE A 49 8.25 7.86 3.08
CA ILE A 49 7.97 8.82 2.02
C ILE A 49 8.14 8.14 0.66
N ILE A 50 7.14 8.24 -0.20
CA ILE A 50 7.17 7.76 -1.58
C ILE A 50 6.74 8.87 -2.52
N ALA A 51 7.57 9.17 -3.52
CA ALA A 51 7.31 10.23 -4.50
C ALA A 51 7.00 11.63 -3.87
N GLY A 52 7.51 11.87 -2.66
CA GLY A 52 7.28 13.10 -1.88
C GLY A 52 5.99 13.10 -1.05
N GLN A 53 5.29 11.96 -0.95
CA GLN A 53 4.07 11.80 -0.16
C GLN A 53 4.30 10.81 0.98
N PRO A 54 3.74 11.06 2.18
CA PRO A 54 3.75 10.07 3.26
C PRO A 54 2.82 8.89 2.92
N LEU A 55 3.25 7.69 3.30
CA LEU A 55 2.46 6.46 3.31
C LEU A 55 1.68 6.30 4.61
#